data_AF-A0A962XHY0-F1
#
_entry.id   AF-A0A962XHY0-F1
#
_cell.length_a   1.000
_cell.length_b   1.000
_cell.length_c   1.000
_cell.angle_alpha   90.00
_cell.angle_beta   90.00
_cell.angle_gamma   90.00
#
_symmetry.space_group_name_H-M   'P 1'
#
loop_
_entity.id
_entity.type
_entity.pdbx_description
1 polymer ?
#
loop_
_entity_poly.entity_id
_entity_poly.type
_entity_poly.pdbx_seq_one_letter_code
_entity_poly.pdbx_strand_id
1 'polypeptide(L)'
;MNADAGLFLLDPATGQLRFTAKGCAVLGSRFARAGIDVRSLRTLEQARAAAIEVTHQERLALAATLKGADPVLDAVMAELPEWRD
;
A
#
# COMPACT_ATOMS: atom_id res chain seq x y z
N MET A 1 8.67 21.60 1.43
CA MET A 1 7.44 21.05 2.03
C MET A 1 6.38 20.98 0.94
N ASN A 2 5.92 19.77 0.62
CA ASN A 2 4.67 19.39 -0.10
C ASN A 2 4.42 19.96 -1.51
N ALA A 3 3.89 19.24 -2.50
CA ALA A 3 3.06 18.04 -2.49
C ALA A 3 3.43 17.13 -3.68
N ASP A 4 3.29 15.82 -3.48
CA ASP A 4 2.99 14.75 -4.44
C ASP A 4 3.31 14.99 -5.93
N ALA A 5 4.04 14.06 -6.56
CA ALA A 5 4.55 14.10 -7.94
C ALA A 5 3.50 14.17 -9.09
N GLY A 6 2.46 14.98 -8.94
CA GLY A 6 1.28 15.08 -9.80
C GLY A 6 0.38 13.85 -9.73
N LEU A 7 0.40 13.09 -8.63
CA LEU A 7 -0.35 11.82 -8.52
C LEU A 7 -1.79 12.04 -8.05
N PHE A 8 -2.04 13.06 -7.23
CA PHE A 8 -3.39 13.44 -6.83
C PHE A 8 -3.50 14.94 -6.61
N LEU A 9 -4.73 15.41 -6.57
CA LEU A 9 -5.14 16.76 -6.22
C LEU A 9 -5.88 16.69 -4.88
N LEU A 10 -5.59 17.63 -4.00
CA LEU A 10 -6.29 17.81 -2.74
C LEU A 10 -6.96 19.19 -2.75
N ASP A 11 -8.27 19.20 -2.53
CA ASP A 11 -8.98 20.44 -2.22
C ASP A 11 -8.74 20.79 -0.73
N PRO A 12 -8.07 21.90 -0.42
CA PRO A 12 -7.77 22.28 0.95
C PRO A 12 -9.00 22.75 1.73
N ALA A 13 -10.08 23.18 1.06
CA ALA A 13 -11.29 23.65 1.72
C ALA A 13 -12.17 22.49 2.20
N THR A 14 -12.22 21.40 1.42
CA THR A 14 -13.10 20.24 1.68
C THR A 14 -12.34 18.99 2.12
N GLY A 15 -11.02 18.96 1.97
CA GLY A 15 -10.20 17.76 2.17
C GLY A 15 -10.40 16.70 1.08
N GLN A 16 -11.12 17.03 0.00
CA GLN A 16 -11.44 16.09 -1.06
C GLN A 16 -10.19 15.77 -1.89
N LEU A 17 -9.93 14.47 -2.07
CA LEU A 17 -8.83 13.94 -2.83
C LEU A 17 -9.33 13.36 -4.17
N ARG A 18 -8.60 13.65 -5.25
CA ARG A 18 -8.82 13.05 -6.57
C ARG A 18 -7.48 12.63 -7.17
N PHE A 19 -7.37 11.36 -7.56
CA PHE A 19 -6.20 10.89 -8.29
C PHE A 19 -6.18 11.45 -9.71
N THR A 20 -4.99 11.84 -10.16
CA THR A 20 -4.77 12.23 -11.55
C THR A 20 -4.71 10.99 -12.45
N ALA A 21 -4.73 11.18 -13.76
CA ALA A 21 -4.48 10.08 -14.70
C ALA A 21 -3.13 9.40 -14.44
N LYS A 22 -2.08 10.19 -14.15
CA LYS A 22 -0.75 9.69 -13.77
C LYS A 22 -0.81 8.88 -12.47
N GLY A 23 -1.51 9.39 -11.45
CA GLY A 23 -1.73 8.67 -10.19
C GLY A 23 -2.40 7.32 -10.40
N CYS A 24 -3.45 7.28 -11.21
CA CYS A 24 -4.14 6.05 -11.56
C CYS A 24 -3.22 5.06 -12.31
N ALA A 25 -2.41 5.55 -13.25
CA ALA A 25 -1.49 4.71 -14.01
C ALA A 25 -0.37 4.11 -13.13
N VAL A 26 0.16 4.90 -12.19
CA VAL A 26 1.27 4.48 -11.32
C VAL A 26 0.79 3.59 -10.18
N LEU A 27 -0.33 3.93 -9.55
CA LEU A 27 -0.78 3.28 -8.31
C LEU A 27 -1.95 2.31 -8.51
N GLY A 28 -2.70 2.44 -9.60
CA GLY A 28 -3.94 1.70 -9.81
C GLY A 28 -3.75 0.19 -9.77
N SER A 29 -2.73 -0.34 -10.47
CA SER A 29 -2.45 -1.78 -10.45
C SER A 29 -2.05 -2.28 -9.06
N ARG A 30 -1.31 -1.48 -8.29
CA ARG A 30 -0.87 -1.83 -6.93
C ARG A 30 -2.07 -1.94 -5.98
N PHE A 31 -2.94 -0.94 -5.99
CA PHE A 31 -4.15 -0.94 -5.16
C PHE A 31 -5.18 -1.99 -5.62
N ALA A 32 -5.32 -2.22 -6.93
CA ALA A 32 -6.22 -3.23 -7.47
C ALA A 32 -5.85 -4.66 -7.04
N ARG A 33 -4.55 -4.97 -6.86
CA ARG A 33 -4.12 -6.26 -6.30
C ARG A 33 -4.63 -6.50 -4.89
N ALA A 34 -4.84 -5.43 -4.12
CA ALA A 34 -5.46 -5.47 -2.80
C ALA A 34 -7.00 -5.33 -2.85
N GLY A 35 -7.61 -5.37 -4.05
CA GLY A 35 -9.05 -5.20 -4.23
C GLY A 35 -9.57 -3.77 -4.10
N ILE A 36 -8.69 -2.77 -4.11
CA ILE A 36 -9.04 -1.36 -3.92
C ILE A 36 -9.00 -0.62 -5.27
N ASP A 37 -10.12 -0.01 -5.67
CA ASP A 37 -10.09 0.99 -6.75
C ASP A 37 -9.57 2.31 -6.18
N VAL A 38 -8.39 2.73 -6.61
CA VAL A 38 -7.77 4.01 -6.20
C VAL A 38 -8.67 5.22 -6.47
N ARG A 39 -9.57 5.13 -7.46
CA ARG A 39 -10.55 6.17 -7.77
C ARG A 39 -11.74 6.20 -6.83
N SER A 40 -11.90 5.22 -5.94
CA SER A 40 -12.94 5.24 -4.89
C SER A 40 -12.53 6.07 -3.68
N LEU A 41 -11.22 6.30 -3.51
CA LEU A 41 -10.66 7.04 -2.38
C LEU A 41 -10.91 8.54 -2.57
N ARG A 42 -11.53 9.17 -1.57
CA ARG A 42 -12.02 10.55 -1.62
C ARG A 42 -11.34 11.47 -0.62
N THR A 43 -10.55 10.94 0.31
CA THR A 43 -9.81 11.74 1.30
C THR A 43 -8.38 11.23 1.45
N LEU A 44 -7.50 12.08 1.98
CA LEU A 44 -6.14 11.67 2.34
C LEU A 44 -6.12 10.57 3.40
N GLU A 45 -7.06 10.60 4.34
CA GLU A 45 -7.17 9.58 5.38
C GLU A 45 -7.48 8.20 4.77
N GLN A 46 -8.48 8.13 3.89
CA GLN A 46 -8.80 6.90 3.15
C GLN A 46 -7.60 6.43 2.32
N ALA A 47 -6.92 7.34 1.63
CA ALA A 47 -5.75 6.99 0.83
C ALA A 47 -4.59 6.44 1.67
N ARG A 48 -4.37 7.00 2.87
CA ARG A 48 -3.34 6.52 3.81
C ARG A 48 -3.70 5.16 4.39
N ALA A 49 -4.94 4.97 4.84
CA ALA A 49 -5.41 3.69 5.35
C ALA A 49 -5.28 2.59 4.30
N ALA A 50 -5.71 2.87 3.06
CA ALA A 50 -5.57 1.94 1.95
C ALA A 50 -4.09 1.64 1.61
N ALA A 51 -3.20 2.64 1.66
CA ALA A 51 -1.77 2.42 1.43
C ALA A 51 -1.11 1.54 2.51
N ILE A 52 -1.54 1.66 3.77
CA ILE A 52 -1.10 0.81 4.87
C ILE A 52 -1.53 -0.63 4.61
N GLU A 53 -2.81 -0.85 4.26
CA GLU A 53 -3.36 -2.17 3.96
C GLU A 53 -2.63 -2.84 2.79
N VAL A 54 -2.47 -2.12 1.67
CA VAL A 54 -1.72 -2.63 0.50
C VAL A 54 -0.31 -3.04 0.90
N THR A 55 0.39 -2.21 1.68
CA THR A 55 1.77 -2.51 2.10
C THR A 55 1.82 -3.71 3.04
N HIS A 56 0.82 -3.88 3.91
CA HIS A 56 0.71 -5.04 4.78
C HIS A 56 0.52 -6.33 3.98
N GLN A 57 -0.40 -6.34 3.01
CA GLN A 57 -0.64 -7.49 2.14
C GLN A 57 0.59 -7.84 1.29
N GLU A 58 1.30 -6.84 0.75
CA GLU A 58 2.54 -7.07 0.01
C GLU A 58 3.63 -7.71 0.88
N ARG A 59 3.72 -7.29 2.15
CA ARG A 59 4.65 -7.90 3.11
C ARG A 59 4.27 -9.35 3.43
N LEU A 60 3.00 -9.64 3.66
CA LEU A 60 2.53 -11.00 3.90
C LEU A 60 2.79 -11.91 2.68
N ALA A 61 2.52 -11.41 1.47
CA ALA A 61 2.79 -12.15 0.24
C ALA A 61 4.30 -12.42 0.06
N LEU A 62 5.15 -11.43 0.35
CA LEU A 62 6.61 -11.61 0.31
C LEU A 62 7.10 -12.58 1.40
N ALA A 63 6.55 -12.51 2.61
CA ALA A 63 6.87 -13.45 3.67
C ALA A 63 6.54 -14.89 3.24
N ALA A 64 5.37 -15.10 2.64
CA ALA A 64 4.95 -16.41 2.13
C ALA A 64 5.86 -16.95 1.01
N THR A 65 6.47 -16.10 0.18
CA THR A 65 7.42 -16.56 -0.85
C THR A 65 8.82 -16.85 -0.31
N LEU A 66 9.19 -16.25 0.82
CA LEU A 66 10.51 -16.38 1.44
C LEU A 66 10.56 -17.46 2.53
N LYS A 67 9.42 -17.75 3.18
CA LYS A 67 9.32 -18.78 4.24
C LYS A 67 9.71 -20.15 3.69
N GLY A 68 10.70 -20.79 4.32
CA GLY A 68 11.24 -22.07 3.88
C GLY A 68 12.20 -22.01 2.68
N ALA A 69 12.45 -20.82 2.10
CA ALA A 69 13.41 -20.66 1.01
C ALA A 69 14.87 -20.58 1.50
N ASP A 70 15.09 -20.06 2.72
CA ASP A 70 16.39 -19.98 3.37
C ASP A 70 16.25 -20.22 4.89
N PRO A 71 16.83 -21.32 5.43
CA PRO A 71 16.78 -21.62 6.86
C PRO A 71 17.37 -20.54 7.76
N VAL A 72 18.35 -19.76 7.26
CA VAL A 72 18.95 -18.64 8.01
C VAL A 72 17.98 -17.48 8.09
N LEU A 73 17.29 -17.17 6.99
CA LEU A 73 16.24 -16.14 6.98
C LEU A 73 15.08 -16.55 7.89
N ASP A 74 14.66 -17.81 7.85
CA ASP A 74 13.60 -18.33 8.73
C ASP A 74 13.98 -18.20 10.21
N ALA A 75 15.22 -18.49 10.57
CA ALA A 75 15.71 -18.36 11.95
C ALA A 75 15.73 -16.90 12.44
N VAL A 76 16.10 -15.95 11.57
CA VAL A 76 16.10 -14.52 11.90
C VAL A 76 14.67 -14.00 12.02
N MET A 77 13.77 -14.43 11.13
CA MET A 77 12.40 -13.95 11.08
C MET A 77 11.49 -14.61 12.12
N ALA A 78 11.87 -15.77 12.69
CA ALA A 78 11.11 -16.47 13.73
C ALA A 78 10.88 -15.66 15.02
N GLU A 79 11.60 -14.56 15.23
CA GLU A 79 11.37 -13.64 16.36
C GLU A 79 10.25 -12.62 16.11
N LEU A 80 9.75 -12.52 14.88
CA LEU A 80 8.67 -11.60 14.52
C LEU A 80 7.30 -12.28 14.65
N PRO A 81 6.31 -11.66 15.33
CA PRO A 81 4.96 -12.21 15.46
C PRO A 81 4.33 -12.59 14.13
N GLU A 82 4.51 -11.76 13.09
CA GLU A 82 3.98 -11.94 11.74
C GLU A 82 4.59 -13.12 10.94
N TRP A 83 5.64 -13.76 11.45
CA TRP A 83 6.30 -14.91 10.80
C TRP A 83 5.89 -16.27 11.39
N ARG A 84 5.35 -16.27 12.61
CA ARG A 84 5.06 -17.48 13.40
C ARG A 84 3.78 -18.19 12.98
N ASP A 85 2.84 -17.46 12.36
CA ASP A 85 1.61 -18.01 11.75
C ASP A 85 1.85 -18.49 10.31
#